data_AF-A0A7L5AST4-F1
#
_entry.id   AF-A0A7L5AST4-F1
#
_cell.length_a   1.000
_cell.length_b   1.000
_cell.length_c   1.000
_cell.angle_alpha   90.00
_cell.angle_beta   90.00
_cell.angle_gamma   90.00
#
_symmetry.space_group_name_H-M   'P 1'
#
loop_
_entity.id
_entity.type
_entity.pdbx_description
1 polymer ?
#
loop_
_entity_poly.entity_id
_entity_poly.type
_entity_poly.pdbx_seq_one_letter_code
_entity_poly.pdbx_strand_id
1 'polypeptide(L)'
;MTINAAVGFIPTFTIHDRLRKAREAACLEQAELAEQIGVSRASISAYESGRVAKPRRIVVNAWSLATGVPVQWLITGIAPTPEDDGAPAAGDRGSAGLPRLDSNQQPSD
;
A
#
# COMPACT_ATOMS: atom_id res chain seq x y z
N MET A 1 -42.04 -0.76 10.43
CA MET A 1 -41.40 0.10 9.40
C MET A 1 -39.91 -0.17 9.44
N THR A 2 -39.41 -1.07 8.59
CA THR A 2 -37.98 -1.38 8.51
C THR A 2 -37.41 -0.55 7.38
N ILE A 3 -36.65 0.48 7.73
CA ILE A 3 -35.92 1.31 6.78
C ILE A 3 -34.80 0.47 6.18
N ASN A 4 -35.05 -0.13 5.01
CA ASN A 4 -33.99 -0.73 4.21
C ASN A 4 -33.20 0.44 3.62
N ALA A 5 -32.12 0.85 4.30
CA ALA A 5 -31.23 1.88 3.80
C ALA A 5 -30.73 1.41 2.44
N ALA A 6 -31.21 2.05 1.37
CA ALA A 6 -30.77 1.79 0.02
C ALA A 6 -29.25 1.97 0.00
N VAL A 7 -28.52 0.86 -0.02
CA VAL A 7 -27.06 0.85 -0.11
C VAL A 7 -26.72 1.65 -1.36
N GLY A 8 -26.03 2.78 -1.18
CA GLY A 8 -25.62 3.64 -2.29
C GLY A 8 -24.84 2.86 -3.35
N PHE A 9 -24.84 3.34 -4.60
CA PHE A 9 -24.10 2.70 -5.68
C PHE A 9 -22.59 2.69 -5.38
N ILE A 10 -22.01 1.49 -5.28
CA ILE A 10 -20.56 1.31 -5.12
C ILE A 10 -19.93 1.23 -6.52
N PRO A 11 -19.08 2.19 -6.91
CA PRO A 11 -18.41 2.13 -8.20
C PRO A 11 -17.37 1.01 -8.25
N THR A 12 -17.32 0.28 -9.37
CA THR A 12 -16.30 -0.74 -9.63
C THR A 12 -15.04 -0.07 -10.18
N PHE A 13 -13.90 -0.27 -9.51
CA PHE A 13 -12.61 0.23 -9.99
C PHE A 13 -11.84 -0.85 -10.75
N THR A 14 -11.20 -0.47 -11.85
CA THR A 14 -10.25 -1.33 -12.55
C THR A 14 -8.85 -1.20 -11.93
N ILE A 15 -7.93 -2.07 -12.36
CA ILE A 15 -6.51 -1.94 -11.98
C ILE A 15 -5.92 -0.59 -12.42
N HIS A 16 -6.37 -0.06 -13.56
CA HIS A 16 -5.91 1.21 -14.11
C HIS A 16 -6.31 2.39 -13.22
N ASP A 17 -7.56 2.37 -12.75
CA ASP A 17 -8.07 3.36 -11.79
C ASP A 17 -7.31 3.29 -10.47
N ARG A 18 -7.00 2.08 -9.99
CA ARG A 18 -6.24 1.90 -8.74
C ARG A 18 -4.80 2.39 -8.86
N LEU A 19 -4.11 2.13 -9.98
CA LEU A 19 -2.76 2.64 -10.23
C LEU A 19 -2.74 4.17 -10.24
N ARG A 20 -3.73 4.78 -10.90
CA ARG A 20 -3.89 6.25 -10.92
C ARG A 20 -4.15 6.80 -9.51
N LYS A 21 -5.10 6.21 -8.77
CA LYS A 21 -5.44 6.64 -7.40
C LYS A 21 -4.26 6.49 -6.45
N ALA A 22 -3.45 5.43 -6.59
CA ALA A 22 -2.25 5.24 -5.79
C ALA A 22 -1.22 6.34 -6.05
N ARG A 23 -1.02 6.73 -7.32
CA ARG A 23 -0.14 7.85 -7.67
C ARG A 23 -0.65 9.18 -7.10
N GLU A 24 -1.95 9.46 -7.28
CA GLU A 24 -2.58 10.69 -6.77
C GLU A 24 -2.54 10.77 -5.24
N ALA A 25 -2.73 9.65 -4.54
CA ALA A 25 -2.62 9.57 -3.08
C ALA A 25 -1.19 9.80 -2.57
N ALA A 26 -0.18 9.46 -3.39
CA ALA A 26 1.22 9.77 -3.11
C ALA A 26 1.62 11.20 -3.52
N CYS A 27 0.68 12.01 -4.02
CA CYS A 27 0.90 13.38 -4.51
C CYS A 27 1.98 13.47 -5.61
N LEU A 28 2.12 12.43 -6.44
CA LEU A 28 3.09 12.39 -7.54
C LEU A 28 2.44 12.74 -8.87
N GLU A 29 3.13 13.51 -9.71
CA GLU A 29 2.82 13.67 -11.12
C GLU A 29 3.21 12.42 -11.93
N GLN A 30 2.62 12.24 -13.10
CA GLN A 30 2.95 11.09 -13.97
C GLN A 30 4.43 11.07 -14.39
N ALA A 31 5.05 12.24 -14.53
CA ALA A 31 6.46 12.35 -14.89
C ALA A 31 7.38 11.95 -13.73
N GLU A 32 7.05 12.37 -12.50
CA GLU A 32 7.82 12.06 -11.30
C GLU A 32 7.79 10.57 -11.00
N LEU A 33 6.62 9.94 -11.10
CA LEU A 33 6.52 8.50 -10.94
C LEU A 33 7.30 7.75 -12.03
N ALA A 34 7.24 8.23 -13.27
CA ALA A 34 7.97 7.63 -14.39
C ALA A 34 9.49 7.65 -14.13
N GLU A 35 10.01 8.77 -13.62
CA GLU A 35 11.41 8.91 -13.23
C GLU A 35 11.78 7.98 -12.07
N GLN A 36 10.96 7.90 -11.02
CA GLN A 36 11.21 7.02 -9.87
C GLN A 36 11.26 5.53 -10.23
N ILE A 37 10.37 5.07 -11.12
CA ILE A 37 10.31 3.63 -11.48
C ILE A 37 11.11 3.30 -12.75
N GLY A 38 11.77 4.29 -13.37
CA GLY A 38 12.63 4.09 -14.54
C GLY A 38 11.89 3.74 -15.83
N VAL A 39 10.72 4.33 -16.07
CA VAL A 39 9.94 4.14 -17.32
C VAL A 39 9.62 5.48 -17.98
N SER A 40 9.05 5.45 -19.19
CA SER A 40 8.61 6.68 -19.85
C SER A 40 7.29 7.20 -19.25
N ARG A 41 7.10 8.52 -19.23
CA ARG A 41 5.80 9.14 -18.89
C ARG A 41 4.65 8.58 -19.74
N ALA A 42 4.91 8.31 -21.03
CA ALA A 42 3.93 7.71 -21.92
C ALA A 42 3.51 6.29 -21.47
N SER A 43 4.43 5.52 -20.90
CA SER A 43 4.14 4.22 -20.30
C SER A 43 3.20 4.36 -19.09
N ILE A 44 3.47 5.31 -18.18
CA ILE A 44 2.57 5.59 -17.04
C ILE A 44 1.17 5.93 -17.52
N SER A 45 1.06 6.86 -18.48
CA SER A 45 -0.23 7.23 -19.08
C SER A 45 -0.95 6.04 -19.74
N ALA A 46 -0.22 5.17 -20.43
CA ALA A 46 -0.79 3.96 -21.05
C ALA A 46 -1.28 2.93 -20.02
N TYR A 47 -0.63 2.83 -18.86
CA TYR A 47 -1.10 2.00 -17.75
C TYR A 47 -2.34 2.58 -17.05
N GLU A 48 -2.38 3.90 -16.82
CA GLU A 48 -3.52 4.57 -16.16
C GLU A 48 -4.77 4.68 -17.04
N SER A 49 -4.60 4.75 -18.36
CA SER A 49 -5.70 4.83 -19.32
C SER A 49 -6.25 3.47 -19.76
N GLY A 50 -5.65 2.37 -19.32
CA GLY A 50 -6.04 1.02 -19.75
C GLY A 50 -5.63 0.65 -21.18
N ARG A 51 -4.83 1.48 -21.86
CA ARG A 51 -4.26 1.13 -23.17
C ARG A 51 -3.42 -0.15 -23.10
N VAL A 52 -2.74 -0.39 -21.98
CA VAL A 52 -2.11 -1.67 -21.68
C VAL A 52 -3.02 -2.50 -20.79
N ALA A 53 -3.70 -3.49 -21.37
CA ALA A 53 -4.71 -4.29 -20.66
C ALA A 53 -4.18 -5.05 -19.43
N LYS A 54 -2.90 -5.46 -19.44
CA LYS A 54 -2.32 -6.23 -18.34
C LYS A 54 -0.93 -5.70 -17.96
N PRO A 55 -0.82 -4.86 -16.91
CA PRO A 55 0.48 -4.40 -16.44
C PRO A 55 1.31 -5.59 -15.95
N ARG A 56 2.60 -5.60 -16.29
CA ARG A 56 3.52 -6.65 -15.83
C ARG A 56 3.68 -6.55 -14.31
N ARG A 57 3.86 -7.69 -13.63
CA ARG A 57 3.99 -7.74 -12.17
C ARG A 57 5.14 -6.87 -11.64
N ILE A 58 6.24 -6.79 -12.38
CA ILE A 58 7.37 -5.90 -12.06
C ILE A 58 6.96 -4.42 -11.98
N VAL A 59 6.06 -3.97 -12.86
CA VAL A 59 5.58 -2.58 -12.91
C VAL A 59 4.67 -2.29 -11.72
N VAL A 60 3.78 -3.23 -11.38
CA VAL A 60 2.89 -3.09 -10.22
C VAL A 60 3.70 -3.05 -8.92
N ASN A 61 4.73 -3.88 -8.79
CA ASN A 61 5.62 -3.86 -7.64
C ASN A 61 6.40 -2.53 -7.53
N ALA A 62 6.90 -2.00 -8.66
CA ALA A 62 7.57 -0.70 -8.67
C ALA A 62 6.62 0.44 -8.27
N TRP A 63 5.35 0.38 -8.70
CA TRP A 63 4.31 1.30 -8.28
C TRP A 63 4.06 1.25 -6.77
N SER A 64 3.98 0.03 -6.22
CA SER A 64 3.79 -0.19 -4.80
C SER A 64 4.95 0.40 -3.98
N LEU A 65 6.18 0.20 -4.43
CA LEU A 65 7.36 0.76 -3.78
C LEU A 65 7.39 2.29 -3.84
N ALA A 66 7.04 2.89 -4.98
CA ALA A 66 7.04 4.34 -5.16
C ALA A 66 5.90 5.06 -4.40
N THR A 67 4.74 4.42 -4.29
CA THR A 67 3.53 5.03 -3.69
C THR A 67 3.26 4.59 -2.25
N GLY A 68 3.94 3.55 -1.76
CA GLY A 68 3.65 2.92 -0.47
C GLY A 68 2.33 2.13 -0.43
N VAL A 69 1.61 2.04 -1.55
CA VAL A 69 0.32 1.31 -1.62
C VAL A 69 0.59 -0.19 -1.79
N PRO A 70 -0.06 -1.09 -1.01
CA PRO A 70 0.16 -2.53 -1.12
C PRO A 70 -0.14 -3.09 -2.52
N VAL A 71 0.75 -3.95 -3.04
CA VAL A 71 0.57 -4.66 -4.32
C VAL A 71 -0.77 -5.39 -4.38
N GLN A 72 -1.17 -6.03 -3.26
CA GLN A 72 -2.45 -6.73 -3.16
C GLN A 72 -3.61 -5.81 -3.51
N TRP A 73 -3.66 -4.62 -2.89
CA TRP A 73 -4.72 -3.64 -3.16
C TRP A 73 -4.69 -3.17 -4.61
N LEU A 74 -3.51 -2.91 -5.20
CA LEU A 74 -3.40 -2.51 -6.60
C LEU A 74 -4.00 -3.56 -7.54
N ILE A 75 -3.79 -4.85 -7.27
CA ILE A 75 -4.26 -5.94 -8.12
C ILE A 75 -5.75 -6.22 -7.89
N THR A 76 -6.18 -6.40 -6.65
CA THR A 76 -7.51 -6.93 -6.30
C THR A 76 -8.51 -5.85 -5.90
N GLY A 77 -8.03 -4.68 -5.45
CA GLY A 77 -8.85 -3.65 -4.81
C GLY A 77 -9.21 -3.96 -3.36
N ILE A 78 -8.69 -5.06 -2.80
CA ILE A 78 -8.96 -5.49 -1.42
C ILE A 78 -7.77 -5.04 -0.57
N ALA A 79 -8.03 -4.27 0.49
CA ALA A 79 -7.00 -3.87 1.43
C ALA A 79 -6.49 -5.12 2.17
N PRO A 80 -5.16 -5.27 2.38
CA PRO A 80 -4.67 -6.31 3.27
C PRO A 80 -5.26 -6.11 4.66
N THR A 81 -5.83 -7.16 5.22
CA THR A 81 -6.21 -7.16 6.64
C THR A 81 -4.93 -7.29 7.46
N PRO A 82 -4.78 -6.55 8.56
CA PRO A 82 -3.56 -6.56 9.39
C PRO A 82 -3.26 -7.91 10.07
N GLU A 83 -4.08 -8.93 9.84
CA GLU A 83 -3.90 -10.30 10.32
C GLU A 83 -3.05 -11.18 9.38
N ASP A 84 -2.74 -10.71 8.16
CA ASP A 84 -2.03 -11.49 7.13
C ASP A 84 -0.58 -11.01 6.88
N ASP A 85 -0.14 -9.97 7.60
CA ASP A 85 1.27 -9.59 7.65
C ASP A 85 1.94 -10.50 8.68
N GLY A 86 2.78 -11.43 8.23
CA GLY A 86 3.55 -12.38 9.04
C GLY A 86 4.54 -11.74 10.02
N ALA A 87 4.07 -10.87 10.91
CA ALA A 87 4.69 -10.57 12.18
C ALA A 87 4.76 -11.90 12.96
N PRO A 88 5.91 -12.25 13.57
CA PRO A 88 5.90 -13.35 14.51
C PRO A 88 4.85 -13.00 15.56
N ALA A 89 3.93 -13.94 15.80
CA ALA A 89 2.90 -13.83 16.80
C ALA A 89 3.51 -13.18 18.05
N ALA A 90 3.11 -11.94 18.35
CA ALA A 90 3.32 -11.37 19.66
C ALA A 90 2.56 -12.30 20.60
N GLY A 91 3.33 -13.23 21.17
CA GLY A 91 2.85 -14.25 22.07
C GLY A 91 2.00 -13.59 23.15
N ASP A 92 0.90 -14.28 23.42
CA ASP A 92 0.37 -14.49 24.75
C ASP A 92 0.79 -13.47 25.80
N ARG A 93 -0.20 -12.70 26.26
CA ARG A 93 -0.13 -11.95 27.51
C ARG A 93 0.02 -12.95 28.67
N GLY A 94 1.26 -13.37 28.92
CA GLY A 94 1.67 -14.14 30.08
C GLY A 94 2.71 -13.34 30.87
N SER A 95 2.32 -12.85 32.04
CA SER A 95 3.16 -12.16 33.02
C SER A 95 4.50 -12.85 33.26
N ALA A 96 5.62 -12.25 32.84
CA ALA A 96 6.94 -12.56 33.40
C ALA A 96 7.95 -11.44 33.10
N GLY A 97 8.31 -10.70 34.16
CA GLY A 97 9.63 -10.09 34.35
C GLY A 97 10.10 -9.09 33.30
N LEU A 98 9.77 -7.80 33.51
CA LEU A 98 10.63 -6.72 33.03
C LEU A 98 12.08 -7.01 33.48
N PRO A 99 13.05 -7.21 32.57
CA PRO A 99 14.45 -7.15 32.96
C PRO A 99 14.68 -5.72 33.44
N ARG A 100 15.10 -5.58 34.70
CA ARG A 100 15.55 -4.29 35.22
C ARG A 100 16.60 -3.74 34.25
N LEU A 101 16.30 -2.58 33.68
CA LEU A 101 17.24 -1.81 32.90
C LEU A 101 18.28 -1.28 33.89
N ASP A 102 19.32 -2.08 34.17
CA ASP A 102 20.46 -1.64 34.97
C ASP A 102 21.14 -0.50 34.21
N SER A 103 20.77 0.73 34.59
CA SER A 103 21.39 1.97 34.20
C SER A 103 22.80 2.02 34.77
N ASN A 104 23.76 1.42 34.06
CA ASN A 104 25.18 1.70 34.23
C ASN A 104 25.61 2.82 33.27
N GLN A 105 24.96 3.98 33.38
CA GLN A 105 25.55 5.24 32.95
C GLN A 105 26.07 5.98 34.17
N GLN A 106 27.39 6.02 34.32
CA GLN A 106 28.07 7.09 35.04
C GLN A 106 29.22 7.59 34.18
N PRO A 107 29.20 8.84 33.70
CA PRO A 107 30.39 9.66 33.60
C PRO A 107 30.60 10.44 34.92
N SER A 108 31.78 11.07 35.03
CA SER A 108 32.34 11.85 36.16
C SER A 108 33.33 11.00 36.98
N ASP A 109 34.64 11.13 36.82
CA ASP A 109 35.48 12.36 36.77
C ASP A 109 36.54 12.31 35.65
#